data_AF-A0A520GTK8-F1
#
_entry.id   AF-A0A520GTK8-F1
#
_cell.length_a   1.000
_cell.length_b   1.000
_cell.length_c   1.000
_cell.angle_alpha   90.00
_cell.angle_beta   90.00
_cell.angle_gamma   90.00
#
_symmetry.space_group_name_H-M   'P 1'
#
loop_
_entity.id
_entity.type
_entity.pdbx_description
1 polymer ?
#
loop_
_entity_poly.entity_id
_entity_poly.type
_entity_poly.pdbx_seq_one_letter_code
_entity_poly.pdbx_strand_id
1 'polypeptide(L)' 'SIVARDLSAVVSPAFGDVNVVGMNFLSRLKSWRVEDNTLILVPHHPQVAAT' A
#
# COMPACT_ATOMS: atom_id res chain seq x y z
N SER A 1 4.46 9.37 -6.53
CA SER A 1 4.55 8.68 -5.23
C SER A 1 3.15 8.65 -4.61
N ILE A 2 2.86 7.65 -3.76
CA ILE A 2 1.61 7.61 -2.98
C ILE A 2 1.95 8.00 -1.54
N VAL A 3 1.16 8.91 -0.96
CA VAL A 3 1.25 9.27 0.46
C VAL A 3 -0.04 8.83 1.11
N ALA A 4 0.04 7.88 2.04
CA ALA A 4 -1.07 7.49 2.88
C ALA A 4 -0.76 7.83 4.34
N ARG A 5 -1.70 8.51 4.98
CA ARG A 5 -1.61 8.95 6.37
C ARG A 5 -2.59 8.13 7.20
N ASP A 6 -2.35 8.08 8.51
CA ASP A 6 -3.27 7.49 9.48
C ASP A 6 -3.57 6.00 9.18
N LEU A 7 -2.49 5.25 8.94
CA LEU A 7 -2.52 3.79 8.75
C LEU A 7 -2.21 3.08 10.06
N SER A 8 -3.13 2.23 10.51
CA SER A 8 -2.86 1.33 11.64
C SER A 8 -1.88 0.24 11.21
N ALA A 9 -0.73 0.17 11.87
CA ALA A 9 0.26 -0.88 11.70
C ALA A 9 0.38 -1.71 12.99
N VAL A 10 0.60 -3.02 12.83
CA VAL A 10 0.85 -3.95 13.93
C VAL A 10 2.26 -4.51 13.75
N VAL A 11 3.07 -4.46 14.81
CA VAL A 11 4.42 -5.02 14.82
C VAL A 11 4.44 -6.19 15.77
N SER A 12 4.91 -7.35 15.30
CA SER A 12 5.01 -8.57 16.09
C SER A 12 6.20 -9.41 15.65
N PRO A 13 6.97 -10.01 16.58
CA PRO A 13 8.04 -10.96 16.25
C PRO A 13 7.56 -12.15 15.41
N ALA A 14 6.27 -12.49 15.48
CA ALA A 14 5.69 -13.60 14.72
C ALA A 14 5.79 -13.42 13.20
N PHE A 15 5.98 -12.20 12.69
CA PHE A 15 6.14 -11.92 11.27
C PHE A 15 7.59 -12.11 10.76
N GLY A 16 8.56 -12.30 11.66
CA GLY A 16 9.97 -12.45 11.30
C GLY A 16 10.46 -11.30 10.42
N ASP A 17 11.06 -11.63 9.29
CA ASP A 17 11.62 -10.65 8.33
C ASP A 17 10.63 -10.23 7.22
N VAL A 18 9.36 -10.65 7.33
CA VAL A 18 8.36 -10.41 6.28
C VAL A 18 7.56 -9.14 6.59
N ASN A 19 7.47 -8.26 5.60
CA ASN A 19 6.57 -7.11 5.64
C ASN A 19 5.28 -7.45 4.89
N VAL A 20 4.15 -7.36 5.59
CA VAL A 20 2.83 -7.64 5.01
C VAL A 20 2.07 -6.33 4.78
N VAL A 21 1.73 -6.06 3.52
CA VAL A 21 0.80 -4.99 3.17
C VAL A 21 -0.61 -5.56 3.15
N GLY A 22 -1.39 -5.20 4.18
CA GLY A 22 -2.73 -5.74 4.37
C GLY A 22 -3.85 -4.88 3.75
N MET A 23 -5.08 -5.33 4.00
CA MET A 23 -6.28 -4.62 3.57
C MET A 23 -6.50 -3.27 4.26
N ASN A 24 -5.78 -2.98 5.36
CA ASN A 24 -5.84 -1.67 6.03
C ASN A 24 -5.42 -0.50 5.11
N PHE A 25 -4.56 -0.79 4.13
CA PHE A 25 -4.07 0.14 3.12
C PHE A 25 -4.74 -0.12 1.76
N LEU A 26 -4.74 -1.38 1.31
CA LEU A 26 -5.19 -1.73 -0.04
C LEU A 26 -6.67 -1.39 -0.30
N SER A 27 -7.53 -1.47 0.72
CA SER A 27 -8.94 -1.09 0.60
C SER A 27 -9.18 0.41 0.42
N ARG A 28 -8.17 1.26 0.71
CA ARG A 28 -8.25 2.72 0.55
C ARG A 28 -7.82 3.20 -0.83
N LEU A 29 -7.39 2.29 -1.70
CA LEU A 29 -7.02 2.60 -3.08
C LEU A 29 -8.25 2.50 -3.99
N LYS A 30 -8.22 3.23 -5.11
CA LYS A 30 -9.23 3.09 -6.15
C LYS A 30 -9.22 1.69 -6.73
N SER A 31 -8.02 1.15 -6.95
CA SER A 31 -7.80 -0.25 -7.28
C SER A 31 -6.36 -0.64 -6.97
N TRP A 32 -6.15 -1.94 -6.81
CA TRP A 32 -4.84 -2.55 -6.76
C TRP A 32 -4.91 -3.90 -7.46
N ARG A 33 -3.76 -4.38 -7.94
CA ARG A 33 -3.64 -5.68 -8.60
C ARG A 33 -2.18 -6.13 -8.58
N VAL A 34 -1.98 -7.43 -8.80
CA VAL A 34 -0.65 -8.02 -8.95
C VAL A 34 -0.54 -8.57 -10.37
N GLU A 35 0.50 -8.15 -11.08
CA GLU A 35 0.83 -8.59 -12.43
C GLU A 35 2.32 -8.92 -12.46
N ASP A 36 2.70 -10.12 -12.89
CA ASP A 36 4.11 -10.54 -13.02
C ASP A 36 4.98 -10.22 -11.80
N ASN A 37 4.51 -10.58 -10.61
CA ASN A 37 5.18 -10.29 -9.33
C ASN A 37 5.35 -8.78 -9.02
N THR A 38 4.60 -7.92 -9.71
CA THR A 38 4.57 -6.47 -9.50
C THR A 38 3.23 -6.05 -8.90
N LEU A 39 3.28 -5.39 -7.75
CA LEU A 39 2.11 -4.79 -7.11
C LEU A 39 1.83 -3.41 -7.73
N ILE A 40 0.71 -3.29 -8.45
CA ILE A 40 0.26 -2.05 -9.09
C ILE A 40 -0.80 -1.39 -8.22
N LEU A 41 -0.58 -0.13 -7.87
CA LEU A 41 -1.43 0.65 -6.96
C LEU A 41 -2.03 1.85 -7.69
N VAL A 42 -3.36 2.02 -7.64
CA VAL A 42 -4.06 3.17 -8.23
C VAL A 42 -4.73 3.98 -7.11
N PRO A 43 -4.24 5.20 -6.80
CA PRO A 43 -4.85 6.06 -5.79
C PRO A 43 -6.17 6.67 -6.31
N HIS A 44 -7.08 7.05 -5.40
CA HIS A 44 -8.32 7.78 -5.76
C HIS A 44 -8.04 9.17 -6.33
N HIS A 45 -7.06 9.87 -5.75
CA HIS A 45 -6.67 11.23 -6.12
C HIS A 45 -5.17 11.22 -6.42
N PRO A 46 -4.74 10.87 -7.63
CA PRO A 46 -3.33 10.88 -7.98
C PRO A 46 -2.79 12.30 -7.88
N GLN A 47 -1.80 12.51 -7.02
CA GLN A 47 -1.07 13.77 -6.97
C GLN A 47 -0.11 13.82 -8.16
N VAL A 48 -0.17 14.91 -8.93
CA VAL A 48 0.82 15.17 -9.98
C VAL A 48 2.19 15.24 -9.32
N ALA A 49 3.13 14.43 -9.78
CA ALA A 49 4.49 14.43 -9.24
C ALA A 49 5.10 15.83 -9.43
N ALA A 50 5.60 16.42 -8.35
CA ALA A 50 6.35 17.67 -8.44
C ALA A 50 7.58 17.44 -9.34
N THR A 51 7.75 18.30 -10.33
CA THR A 51 8.86 18.29 -11.30
C THR A 51 10.16 18.74 -10.64
#